data_AF-A0A4S1ZII8-F1
#
_entry.id   AF-A0A4S1ZII8-F1
#
_cell.length_a   1.000
_cell.length_b   1.000
_cell.length_c   1.000
_cell.angle_alpha   90.00
_cell.angle_beta   90.00
_cell.angle_gamma   90.00
#
_symmetry.space_group_name_H-M   'P 1'
#
loop_
_entity.id
_entity.type
_entity.pdbx_description
1 polymer ?
#
loop_
_entity_poly.entity_id
_entity_poly.type
_entity_poly.pdbx_seq_one_letter_code
_entity_poly.pdbx_strand_id
1 'polypeptide(L)'
;MADFDTNKQPGYHILISLIEVWTPTDKKKPNGEISGDVMRICEVEEVQIEESFKKLIGTASVRFPRGTIIRKTITARTAEEEKDFQKISVNLSNSGVVEETRTETSVVSVDTFKIGQRIKIYLGYTTDPLVAEMAKTGNTGKTIYNDNDTYQEYLSNFKNTGPDSKKYMSLMFDGYITKVSLDTPIELECENLASYLKTITCPKVKLKKCEVKDFLGDKGRYKMLQDTGLILHPDTAGMDFDLGAVELSTELTVADVLTEWAKYGMFCYVSDYNGQPAIQIGRAYFSNPGRDSLLNATTVPGIVPIHFDYHVADNGLTLTSSDKDFLAVKAKGISSDDKFINITILRNTKHDPGKPESKSNSRYRYVNETKLSKKALKAGKRYLTDAPNDKVDMKLYTQIAFVSKKIPTTVEKLAEEAIKYFEGYNMTGIEGALTLFGDLHIRTAQQVQLIDNRYPGKNGVYLVEEVTTTFGTKDGFRQKITLPYCIKREGNNDKK
;
A
#
# COMPACT_ATOMS: atom_id res chain seq x y z
N MET A 1 19.45 0.60 25.74
CA MET A 1 18.77 -0.68 26.01
C MET A 1 17.99 -0.47 27.29
N ALA A 2 16.68 -0.25 27.19
CA ALA A 2 15.81 -0.23 28.36
C ALA A 2 15.42 -1.68 28.65
N ASP A 3 15.68 -2.14 29.87
CA ASP A 3 15.24 -3.45 30.35
C ASP A 3 13.71 -3.51 30.30
N PHE A 4 13.18 -4.36 29.42
CA PHE A 4 11.78 -4.71 29.38
C PHE A 4 11.50 -5.73 30.49
N ASP A 5 10.88 -5.27 31.58
CA ASP A 5 10.42 -6.11 32.69
C ASP A 5 9.27 -7.02 32.24
N THR A 6 9.56 -8.31 32.10
CA THR A 6 8.60 -9.35 31.70
C THR A 6 7.55 -9.68 32.78
N ASN A 7 7.66 -9.11 33.99
CA ASN A 7 6.73 -9.35 35.10
C ASN A 7 5.61 -8.30 35.25
N LYS A 8 5.56 -7.27 34.40
CA LYS A 8 4.38 -6.40 34.29
C LYS A 8 3.57 -6.79 33.06
N GLN A 9 2.69 -7.79 33.20
CA GLN A 9 1.69 -8.05 32.17
C GLN A 9 0.90 -6.75 31.91
N PRO A 10 0.98 -6.14 30.71
CA PRO A 10 0.18 -4.95 30.44
C PRO A 10 -1.31 -5.36 30.46
N GLY A 11 -2.06 -4.68 31.33
CA GLY A 11 -3.50 -4.83 31.47
C GLY A 11 -4.22 -4.51 30.16
N TYR A 12 -5.26 -5.30 29.89
CA TYR A 12 -6.31 -5.14 28.87
C TYR A 12 -6.05 -4.05 27.81
N HIS A 13 -5.61 -4.46 26.61
CA HIS A 13 -5.60 -3.61 25.44
C HIS A 13 -7.03 -3.44 24.89
N ILE A 14 -7.58 -2.23 25.00
CA ILE A 14 -8.88 -1.85 24.47
C ILE A 14 -8.68 -1.38 23.02
N LEU A 15 -9.43 -1.97 22.09
CA LEU A 15 -9.48 -1.52 20.71
C LEU A 15 -10.17 -0.15 20.63
N ILE A 16 -9.52 0.81 19.98
CA ILE A 16 -10.09 2.12 19.70
C ILE A 16 -9.99 2.43 18.22
N SER A 17 -11.02 3.10 17.71
CA SER A 17 -11.06 3.61 16.34
C SER A 17 -11.64 5.00 16.32
N LEU A 18 -11.24 5.79 15.32
CA LEU A 18 -11.90 7.03 14.96
C LEU A 18 -12.00 7.08 13.45
N ILE A 19 -13.22 7.17 12.95
CA ILE A 19 -13.51 7.40 11.55
C ILE A 19 -14.05 8.82 11.43
N GLU A 20 -13.41 9.60 10.58
CA GLU A 20 -13.82 10.95 10.27
C GLU A 20 -14.27 11.02 8.82
N VAL A 21 -15.50 11.47 8.59
CA VAL A 21 -16.04 11.67 7.25
C VAL A 21 -16.46 13.12 7.08
N TRP A 22 -16.01 13.75 6.00
CA TRP A 22 -16.33 15.15 5.74
C TRP A 22 -16.43 15.45 4.24
N THR A 23 -17.00 16.62 3.93
CA THR A 23 -17.04 17.13 2.56
C THR A 23 -15.99 18.25 2.43
N PRO A 24 -15.00 18.12 1.54
CA PRO A 24 -14.00 19.18 1.34
C PRO A 24 -14.66 20.38 0.64
N THR A 25 -14.34 21.60 1.05
CA THR A 25 -14.84 22.83 0.40
C THR A 25 -14.33 22.96 -1.03
N ASP A 26 -13.06 22.59 -1.25
CA ASP A 26 -12.43 22.53 -2.55
C ASP A 26 -11.91 21.11 -2.82
N LYS A 27 -12.47 20.44 -3.83
CA LYS A 27 -12.05 19.08 -4.23
C LYS A 27 -10.58 19.01 -4.66
N LYS A 28 -9.99 20.14 -5.09
CA LYS A 28 -8.57 20.25 -5.46
C LYS A 28 -7.63 20.31 -4.26
N LYS A 29 -8.18 20.63 -3.08
CA LYS A 29 -7.45 20.73 -1.81
C LYS A 29 -8.14 19.81 -0.80
N PRO A 30 -7.97 18.48 -0.92
CA PRO A 30 -8.67 17.51 -0.07
C PRO A 30 -8.36 17.64 1.43
N ASN A 31 -7.20 18.21 1.77
CA ASN A 31 -6.78 18.55 3.14
C ASN A 31 -6.93 20.06 3.45
N GLY A 32 -7.69 20.80 2.64
CA GLY A 32 -7.97 22.22 2.83
C GLY A 32 -9.14 22.47 3.79
N GLU A 33 -9.78 23.64 3.67
CA GLU A 33 -10.93 23.99 4.49
C GLU A 33 -12.08 22.97 4.34
N ILE A 34 -12.71 22.66 5.47
CA ILE A 34 -13.79 21.70 5.57
C ILE A 34 -15.13 22.44 5.40
N SER A 35 -16.03 21.88 4.60
CA SER A 35 -17.39 22.41 4.45
C SER A 35 -18.33 21.70 5.43
N GLY A 36 -18.95 22.47 6.31
CA GLY A 36 -19.89 21.95 7.31
C GLY A 36 -19.22 21.12 8.40
N ASP A 37 -19.97 20.17 8.96
CA ASP A 37 -19.53 19.39 10.11
C ASP A 37 -18.76 18.13 9.70
N VAL A 38 -17.75 17.77 10.50
CA VAL A 38 -17.08 16.47 10.42
C VAL A 38 -17.94 15.45 11.16
N MET A 39 -18.30 14.36 10.47
CA MET A 39 -18.94 13.20 11.08
C MET A 39 -17.86 12.35 11.74
N ARG A 40 -17.98 12.12 13.05
CA ARG A 40 -17.04 11.30 13.82
C ARG A 40 -17.74 10.03 14.28
N ILE A 41 -17.07 8.90 14.11
CA ILE A 41 -17.60 7.57 14.46
C ILE A 41 -16.47 6.76 15.10
N CYS A 42 -16.70 6.22 16.31
CA CYS A 42 -15.72 5.37 17.01
C CYS A 42 -16.12 3.88 17.06
N GLU A 43 -17.30 3.55 16.55
CA GLU A 43 -17.85 2.19 16.55
C GLU A 43 -17.79 1.59 15.14
N VAL A 44 -17.21 0.41 15.01
CA VAL A 44 -17.10 -0.34 13.75
C VAL A 44 -17.30 -1.82 14.01
N GLU A 45 -17.94 -2.51 13.07
CA GLU A 45 -18.09 -3.97 13.08
C GLU A 45 -16.81 -4.58 12.52
N GLU A 46 -16.38 -4.05 11.38
CA GLU A 46 -15.22 -4.49 10.61
C GLU A 46 -14.65 -3.33 9.76
N VAL A 47 -13.34 -3.29 9.66
CA VAL A 47 -12.56 -2.44 8.78
C VAL A 47 -11.49 -3.30 8.13
N GLN A 48 -11.38 -3.24 6.82
CA GLN A 48 -10.31 -3.88 6.06
C GLN A 48 -9.62 -2.83 5.20
N ILE A 49 -8.28 -2.74 5.25
CA ILE A 49 -7.49 -1.80 4.46
C ILE A 49 -6.45 -2.59 3.68
N GLU A 50 -6.36 -2.38 2.38
CA GLU A 50 -5.39 -3.03 1.50
C GLU A 50 -4.46 -2.00 0.84
N GLU A 51 -3.16 -2.14 1.11
CA GLU A 51 -2.11 -1.29 0.56
C GLU A 51 -1.00 -2.16 -0.04
N SER A 52 -0.56 -1.83 -1.26
CA SER A 52 0.62 -2.45 -1.87
C SER A 52 1.37 -1.43 -2.69
N PHE A 53 2.70 -1.45 -2.66
CA PHE A 53 3.52 -0.55 -3.47
C PHE A 53 3.32 -0.82 -4.96
N LYS A 54 2.82 -2.01 -5.34
CA LYS A 54 2.54 -2.38 -6.73
C LYS A 54 1.26 -1.72 -7.27
N LYS A 55 0.39 -1.20 -6.40
CA LYS A 55 -0.89 -0.60 -6.76
C LYS A 55 -0.88 0.88 -6.36
N LEU A 56 -1.21 1.76 -7.31
CA LEU A 56 -1.34 3.20 -7.02
C LEU A 56 -2.47 3.47 -6.01
N ILE A 57 -3.60 2.79 -6.21
CA ILE A 57 -4.81 2.98 -5.42
C ILE A 57 -4.94 1.81 -4.44
N GLY A 58 -4.70 2.11 -3.18
CA GLY A 58 -5.10 1.26 -2.06
C GLY A 58 -6.59 1.42 -1.78
N THR A 59 -7.18 0.42 -1.13
CA THR A 59 -8.61 0.36 -0.86
C THR A 59 -8.87 0.17 0.63
N ALA A 60 -10.05 0.58 1.08
CA ALA A 60 -10.54 0.25 2.41
C ALA A 60 -12.03 -0.07 2.37
N SER A 61 -12.48 -1.00 3.20
CA SER A 61 -13.89 -1.21 3.53
C SER A 61 -14.13 -0.88 5.00
N VAL A 62 -15.29 -0.29 5.29
CA VAL A 62 -15.75 -0.01 6.65
C VAL A 62 -17.19 -0.48 6.76
N ARG A 63 -17.44 -1.41 7.67
CA ARG A 63 -18.78 -1.91 7.97
C ARG A 63 -19.18 -1.48 9.37
N PHE A 64 -20.33 -0.82 9.47
CA PHE A 64 -20.86 -0.30 10.72
C PHE A 64 -21.86 -1.28 11.36
N PRO A 65 -21.86 -1.44 12.70
CA PRO A 65 -22.89 -2.21 13.38
C PRO A 65 -24.30 -1.69 13.08
N ARG A 66 -25.30 -2.57 13.25
CA ARG A 66 -26.70 -2.10 13.21
C ARG A 66 -26.96 -1.14 14.37
N GLY A 67 -27.57 0.01 14.06
CA GLY A 67 -27.88 1.03 15.04
C GLY A 67 -26.73 1.97 15.40
N THR A 68 -25.63 1.98 14.62
CA THR A 68 -24.55 2.97 14.81
C THR A 68 -25.10 4.39 14.80
N ILE A 69 -24.66 5.19 15.77
CA ILE A 69 -25.09 6.56 15.95
C ILE A 69 -23.99 7.50 15.46
N ILE A 70 -24.31 8.35 14.50
CA ILE A 70 -23.44 9.45 14.06
C ILE A 70 -23.66 10.65 14.94
N ARG A 71 -22.55 11.29 15.30
CA ARG A 71 -22.51 12.54 16.04
C ARG A 71 -21.79 13.58 15.18
N LYS A 72 -22.48 14.70 14.88
CA LYS A 72 -21.89 15.81 14.11
C LYS A 72 -21.11 16.74 15.04
N THR A 73 -20.07 17.38 14.52
CA THR A 73 -19.26 18.35 15.29
C THR A 73 -20.06 19.64 15.53
N ILE A 74 -20.14 20.13 16.77
CA ILE A 74 -20.75 21.43 17.08
C ILE A 74 -19.81 22.56 16.66
N THR A 75 -20.21 23.40 15.72
CA THR A 75 -19.47 24.63 15.34
C THR A 75 -20.06 25.88 16.00
N ALA A 76 -19.29 26.97 16.09
CA ALA A 76 -19.77 28.26 16.63
C ALA A 76 -21.00 28.82 15.88
N ARG A 77 -21.24 28.38 14.63
CA ARG A 77 -22.40 28.76 13.83
C ARG A 77 -23.69 28.04 14.27
N THR A 78 -23.57 26.77 14.65
CA THR A 78 -24.65 25.98 15.30
C THR A 78 -24.94 26.44 16.74
N ALA A 79 -23.97 27.06 17.43
CA ALA A 79 -24.19 27.62 18.77
C ALA A 79 -25.10 28.88 18.76
N GLU A 80 -25.22 29.58 17.63
CA GLU A 80 -26.21 30.66 17.47
C GLU A 80 -27.61 30.10 17.12
N GLU A 81 -27.67 28.97 16.40
CA GLU A 81 -28.92 28.21 16.16
C GLU A 81 -29.42 27.48 17.42
N GLU A 82 -28.56 27.24 18.41
CA GLU A 82 -28.91 26.66 19.74
C GLU A 82 -29.87 27.53 20.57
N LYS A 83 -30.07 28.80 20.23
CA LYS A 83 -31.12 29.60 20.88
C LYS A 83 -32.53 29.24 20.42
N ASP A 84 -32.68 28.63 19.24
CA ASP A 84 -33.99 28.36 18.62
C ASP A 84 -34.44 26.89 18.71
N PHE A 85 -33.58 25.95 19.09
CA PHE A 85 -33.95 24.53 19.25
C PHE A 85 -33.80 24.06 20.68
N GLN A 86 -34.87 24.24 21.48
CA GLN A 86 -35.01 23.56 22.76
C GLN A 86 -34.99 22.03 22.58
N LYS A 87 -34.13 21.39 23.37
CA LYS A 87 -33.67 20.01 23.31
C LYS A 87 -34.79 18.99 23.56
N ILE A 88 -34.78 17.91 22.77
CA ILE A 88 -35.56 16.67 22.90
C ILE A 88 -37.06 16.86 22.60
N SER A 89 -37.52 16.37 21.44
CA SER A 89 -38.94 16.06 21.25
C SER A 89 -39.19 14.61 21.66
N VAL A 90 -40.12 14.44 22.60
CA VAL A 90 -40.62 13.12 23.03
C VAL A 90 -41.98 12.94 22.39
N ASN A 91 -42.08 12.04 21.42
CA ASN A 91 -43.36 11.68 20.81
C ASN A 91 -43.79 10.30 21.30
N LEU A 92 -45.05 10.17 21.71
CA LEU A 92 -45.67 8.89 22.03
C LEU A 92 -46.29 8.34 20.74
N SER A 93 -45.71 7.27 20.20
CA SER A 93 -46.32 6.57 19.06
C SER A 93 -47.67 5.95 19.46
N ASN A 94 -48.59 5.76 18.51
CA ASN A 94 -49.89 5.08 18.76
C ASN A 94 -49.75 3.64 19.29
N SER A 95 -48.54 3.09 19.30
CA SER A 95 -48.16 1.79 19.86
C SER A 95 -47.56 1.86 21.27
N GLY A 96 -47.47 3.03 21.90
CA GLY A 96 -46.94 3.20 23.26
C GLY A 96 -45.42 3.20 23.39
N VAL A 97 -44.68 3.28 22.27
CA VAL A 97 -43.22 3.44 22.25
C VAL A 97 -42.88 4.92 22.32
N VAL A 98 -41.95 5.27 23.22
CA VAL A 98 -41.41 6.62 23.40
C VAL A 98 -40.30 6.84 22.36
N GLU A 99 -40.50 7.78 21.44
CA GLU A 99 -39.50 8.18 20.45
C GLU A 99 -38.78 9.46 20.93
N GLU A 100 -37.49 9.34 21.27
CA GLU A 100 -36.61 10.45 21.66
C GLU A 100 -35.82 10.91 20.42
N THR A 101 -36.11 12.09 19.89
CA THR A 101 -35.32 12.67 18.79
C THR A 101 -34.29 13.64 19.34
N ARG A 102 -33.00 13.29 19.23
CA ARG A 102 -31.87 14.20 19.53
C ARG A 102 -31.41 14.84 18.22
N THR A 103 -31.43 16.17 18.13
CA THR A 103 -31.12 16.94 16.91
C THR A 103 -29.67 16.80 16.44
N GLU A 104 -28.74 16.45 17.34
CA GLU A 104 -27.29 16.38 17.05
C GLU A 104 -26.78 14.97 16.70
N THR A 105 -27.62 13.95 16.87
CA THR A 105 -27.24 12.55 16.64
C THR A 105 -28.28 11.81 15.83
N SER A 106 -27.83 11.04 14.85
CA SER A 106 -28.73 10.29 13.97
C SER A 106 -28.20 8.89 13.73
N VAL A 107 -29.09 7.90 13.61
CA VAL A 107 -28.71 6.54 13.25
C VAL A 107 -28.20 6.52 11.81
N VAL A 108 -27.11 5.80 11.56
CA VAL A 108 -26.56 5.61 10.21
C VAL A 108 -27.63 5.03 9.28
N SER A 109 -27.83 5.68 8.13
CA SER A 109 -28.74 5.27 7.05
C SER A 109 -28.05 5.37 5.69
N VAL A 110 -28.69 4.90 4.62
CA VAL A 110 -28.14 4.96 3.26
C VAL A 110 -27.83 6.39 2.80
N ASP A 111 -28.66 7.37 3.20
CA ASP A 111 -28.50 8.78 2.81
C ASP A 111 -27.45 9.55 3.63
N THR A 112 -26.91 8.89 4.66
CA THR A 112 -25.92 9.48 5.57
C THR A 112 -24.60 9.79 4.86
N PHE A 113 -24.13 8.84 4.05
CA PHE A 113 -22.85 8.94 3.36
C PHE A 113 -23.05 9.20 1.88
N LYS A 114 -22.15 9.99 1.29
CA LYS A 114 -22.19 10.33 -0.12
C LYS A 114 -20.89 9.96 -0.79
N ILE A 115 -21.01 9.42 -2.00
CA ILE A 115 -19.86 9.14 -2.86
C ILE A 115 -19.08 10.45 -3.09
N GLY A 116 -17.76 10.37 -2.94
CA GLY A 116 -16.83 11.50 -3.06
C GLY A 116 -16.56 12.24 -1.76
N GLN A 117 -17.20 11.90 -0.64
CA GLN A 117 -16.80 12.40 0.68
C GLN A 117 -15.40 11.89 1.06
N ARG A 118 -14.68 12.71 1.82
CA ARG A 118 -13.40 12.33 2.41
C ARG A 118 -13.62 11.42 3.61
N ILE A 119 -12.71 10.48 3.81
CA ILE A 119 -12.69 9.60 4.97
C ILE A 119 -11.26 9.42 5.49
N LYS A 120 -11.10 9.52 6.80
CA LYS A 120 -9.90 9.10 7.54
C LYS A 120 -10.26 8.00 8.51
N ILE A 121 -9.40 7.00 8.57
CA ILE A 121 -9.56 5.85 9.46
C ILE A 121 -8.34 5.80 10.36
N TYR A 122 -8.57 6.00 11.65
CA TYR A 122 -7.58 5.87 12.70
C TYR A 122 -7.86 4.61 13.51
N LEU A 123 -6.86 3.76 13.71
CA LEU A 123 -6.99 2.48 14.43
C LEU A 123 -5.87 2.31 15.46
N GLY A 124 -6.16 1.62 16.56
CA GLY A 124 -5.14 1.27 17.54
C GLY A 124 -5.65 0.62 18.84
N TYR A 125 -4.77 0.62 19.84
CA TYR A 125 -5.00 0.04 21.17
C TYR A 125 -4.75 1.08 22.25
N THR A 126 -5.58 1.11 23.28
CA THR A 126 -5.31 1.83 24.53
C THR A 126 -5.32 0.88 25.73
N THR A 127 -4.40 1.09 26.67
CA THR A 127 -4.48 0.48 28.01
C THR A 127 -5.10 1.43 29.03
N ASP A 128 -5.39 2.66 28.63
CA ASP A 128 -5.99 3.70 29.47
C ASP A 128 -7.51 3.74 29.21
N PRO A 129 -8.33 3.31 30.19
CA PRO A 129 -9.79 3.40 30.08
C PRO A 129 -10.30 4.82 29.90
N LEU A 130 -9.59 5.84 30.41
CA LEU A 130 -10.02 7.24 30.27
C LEU A 130 -10.06 7.66 28.81
N VAL A 131 -9.05 7.24 28.02
CA VAL A 131 -9.02 7.49 26.57
C VAL A 131 -10.20 6.82 25.87
N ALA A 132 -10.55 5.61 26.26
CA ALA A 132 -11.72 4.91 25.71
C ALA A 132 -13.05 5.58 26.12
N GLU A 133 -13.12 6.15 27.33
CA GLU A 133 -14.30 6.86 27.83
C GLU A 133 -14.49 8.25 27.19
N MET A 134 -13.45 8.91 26.67
CA MET A 134 -13.59 10.20 25.95
C MET A 134 -14.52 10.10 24.73
N ALA A 135 -14.60 8.91 24.12
CA ALA A 135 -15.51 8.59 23.02
C ALA A 135 -16.91 8.13 23.46
N LYS A 136 -17.16 8.03 24.78
CA LYS A 136 -18.45 7.65 25.36
C LYS A 136 -19.08 8.83 26.08
N THR A 137 -20.40 8.82 26.23
CA THR A 137 -21.12 9.80 27.05
C THR A 137 -20.91 9.47 28.52
N GLY A 138 -19.89 10.05 29.14
CA GLY A 138 -19.61 9.94 30.58
C GLY A 138 -20.37 10.98 31.43
N ASN A 139 -20.15 10.93 32.75
CA ASN A 139 -20.84 11.78 33.74
C ASN A 139 -20.55 13.29 33.63
N THR A 140 -19.45 13.69 33.00
CA THR A 140 -19.07 15.10 32.80
C THR A 140 -19.81 15.77 31.65
N GLY A 141 -20.47 15.00 30.78
CA GLY A 141 -21.16 15.48 29.59
C GLY A 141 -20.24 15.91 28.43
N LYS A 142 -18.94 16.05 28.65
CA LYS A 142 -17.93 16.38 27.61
C LYS A 142 -17.42 15.12 26.93
N THR A 143 -17.32 15.17 25.60
CA THR A 143 -16.90 14.07 24.72
C THR A 143 -16.17 14.62 23.51
N ILE A 144 -15.50 13.75 22.73
CA ILE A 144 -14.86 14.12 21.45
C ILE A 144 -15.83 14.68 20.39
N TYR A 145 -17.15 14.58 20.63
CA TYR A 145 -18.18 15.00 19.69
C TYR A 145 -18.70 16.41 19.97
N ASN A 146 -18.66 16.86 21.23
CA ASN A 146 -19.26 18.11 21.68
C ASN A 146 -18.28 19.08 22.36
N ASP A 147 -17.03 18.68 22.62
CA ASP A 147 -16.02 19.51 23.26
C ASP A 147 -14.69 19.44 22.47
N ASN A 148 -14.26 20.58 21.93
CA ASN A 148 -13.06 20.63 21.09
C ASN A 148 -11.78 20.33 21.87
N ASP A 149 -11.68 20.72 23.13
CA ASP A 149 -10.49 20.44 23.95
C ASP A 149 -10.35 18.93 24.19
N THR A 150 -11.45 18.25 24.51
CA THR A 150 -11.52 16.78 24.63
C THR A 150 -11.14 16.11 23.31
N TYR A 151 -11.60 16.65 22.17
CA TYR A 151 -11.20 16.15 20.85
C TYR A 151 -9.71 16.36 20.57
N GLN A 152 -9.14 17.53 20.89
CA GLN A 152 -7.71 17.79 20.72
C GLN A 152 -6.86 16.92 21.66
N GLU A 153 -7.31 16.69 22.89
CA GLU A 153 -6.68 15.77 23.83
C GLU A 153 -6.70 14.35 23.27
N TYR A 154 -7.86 13.87 22.80
CA TYR A 154 -8.00 12.59 22.12
C TYR A 154 -7.03 12.50 20.93
N LEU A 155 -7.02 13.51 20.04
CA LEU A 155 -6.08 13.59 18.90
C LEU A 155 -4.60 13.63 19.29
N SER A 156 -4.26 14.30 20.39
CA SER A 156 -2.87 14.44 20.85
C SER A 156 -2.26 13.07 21.19
N ASN A 157 -3.10 12.11 21.57
CA ASN A 157 -2.71 10.72 21.78
C ASN A 157 -2.42 9.95 20.47
N PHE A 158 -2.57 10.56 19.29
CA PHE A 158 -2.42 9.91 17.96
C PHE A 158 -1.19 10.31 17.15
N LYS A 159 -0.56 11.47 17.41
CA LYS A 159 0.52 11.98 16.54
C LYS A 159 1.90 11.50 16.97
N ASN A 160 2.50 10.52 16.30
CA ASN A 160 3.91 10.11 16.48
C ASN A 160 4.86 11.33 16.55
N THR A 161 5.61 11.43 17.65
CA THR A 161 6.64 12.49 17.85
C THR A 161 7.84 12.02 18.66
N GLY A 162 8.04 10.72 18.88
CA GLY A 162 9.28 10.22 19.49
C GLY A 162 9.29 8.74 19.92
N PRO A 163 10.46 8.21 20.30
CA PRO A 163 10.68 6.79 20.60
C PRO A 163 9.97 6.26 21.86
N ASP A 164 9.57 7.14 22.78
CA ASP A 164 8.95 6.79 24.08
C ASP A 164 7.45 7.12 24.17
N SER A 165 6.79 7.50 23.07
CA SER A 165 5.39 7.94 23.17
C SER A 165 4.43 6.75 23.24
N LYS A 166 3.80 6.55 24.41
CA LYS A 166 2.60 5.70 24.62
C LYS A 166 1.43 6.24 23.79
N LYS A 167 1.45 6.03 22.48
CA LYS A 167 0.40 6.48 21.57
C LYS A 167 -0.49 5.33 21.17
N TYR A 168 -1.78 5.61 21.16
CA TYR A 168 -2.82 4.57 21.20
C TYR A 168 -3.50 4.37 19.84
N MET A 169 -3.30 5.25 18.86
CA MET A 169 -3.95 5.16 17.54
C MET A 169 -3.10 5.81 16.45
N SER A 170 -3.13 5.25 15.24
CA SER A 170 -2.45 5.80 14.05
C SER A 170 -3.41 5.98 12.89
N LEU A 171 -3.11 6.93 11.99
CA LEU A 171 -3.83 7.09 10.72
C LEU A 171 -3.48 5.92 9.79
N MET A 172 -4.45 5.02 9.57
CA MET A 172 -4.27 3.82 8.75
C MET A 172 -4.76 4.00 7.32
N PHE A 173 -5.72 4.90 7.10
CA PHE A 173 -6.25 5.17 5.75
C PHE A 173 -6.71 6.62 5.61
N ASP A 174 -6.44 7.21 4.45
CA ASP A 174 -6.87 8.55 4.08
C ASP A 174 -7.30 8.58 2.61
N GLY A 175 -8.58 8.82 2.36
CA GLY A 175 -9.19 8.52 1.07
C GLY A 175 -10.57 9.12 0.85
N TYR A 176 -11.25 8.58 -0.16
CA TYR A 176 -12.58 8.97 -0.58
C TYR A 176 -13.53 7.79 -0.53
N ILE A 177 -14.78 8.02 -0.14
CA ILE A 177 -15.86 7.04 -0.26
C ILE A 177 -16.20 6.90 -1.75
N THR A 178 -16.10 5.68 -2.28
CA THR A 178 -16.40 5.37 -3.68
C THR A 178 -17.69 4.59 -3.85
N LYS A 179 -18.11 3.81 -2.83
CA LYS A 179 -19.42 3.17 -2.78
C LYS A 179 -19.99 3.15 -1.37
N VAL A 180 -21.31 3.09 -1.29
CA VAL A 180 -22.09 2.94 -0.06
C VAL A 180 -23.10 1.83 -0.30
N SER A 181 -23.23 0.89 0.63
CA SER A 181 -24.26 -0.15 0.54
C SER A 181 -25.67 0.45 0.63
N LEU A 182 -26.63 -0.21 -0.03
CA LEU A 182 -28.04 0.20 0.00
C LEU A 182 -28.84 -0.48 1.12
N ASP A 183 -28.20 -1.36 1.90
CA ASP A 183 -28.84 -2.15 2.95
C ASP A 183 -27.99 -2.13 4.24
N THR A 184 -28.64 -2.48 5.36
CA THR A 184 -28.06 -2.51 6.70
C THR A 184 -27.56 -3.91 7.08
N PRO A 185 -26.37 -4.05 7.70
CA PRO A 185 -25.43 -2.99 8.12
C PRO A 185 -24.81 -2.21 6.97
N ILE A 186 -24.62 -0.90 7.18
CA ILE A 186 -24.06 -0.02 6.16
C ILE A 186 -22.58 -0.31 6.00
N GLU A 187 -22.15 -0.45 4.74
CA GLU A 187 -20.78 -0.70 4.34
C GLU A 187 -20.31 0.37 3.36
N LEU A 188 -19.11 0.88 3.60
CA LEU A 188 -18.43 1.85 2.74
C LEU A 188 -17.28 1.16 2.04
N GLU A 189 -17.20 1.32 0.73
CA GLU A 189 -15.97 1.07 -0.02
C GLU A 189 -15.27 2.40 -0.28
N CYS A 190 -13.96 2.41 -0.06
CA CYS A 190 -13.13 3.60 -0.13
C CYS A 190 -11.88 3.34 -0.97
N GLU A 191 -11.40 4.40 -1.63
CA GLU A 191 -10.11 4.41 -2.32
C GLU A 191 -9.22 5.50 -1.74
N ASN A 192 -7.90 5.27 -1.73
CA ASN A 192 -6.95 6.24 -1.18
C ASN A 192 -6.95 7.58 -1.95
N LEU A 193 -6.14 8.53 -1.49
CA LEU A 193 -6.01 9.85 -2.10
C LEU A 193 -5.70 9.86 -3.62
N ALA A 194 -5.03 8.84 -4.15
CA ALA A 194 -4.73 8.76 -5.58
C ALA A 194 -5.96 8.51 -6.46
N SER A 195 -7.12 8.16 -5.88
CA SER A 195 -8.40 8.05 -6.60
C SER A 195 -8.76 9.33 -7.36
N TYR A 196 -8.41 10.50 -6.81
CA TYR A 196 -8.69 11.79 -7.45
C TYR A 196 -7.99 11.93 -8.82
N LEU A 197 -6.84 11.26 -9.02
CA LEU A 197 -6.12 11.25 -10.28
C LEU A 197 -6.90 10.60 -11.44
N LYS A 198 -7.97 9.83 -11.15
CA LYS A 198 -8.92 9.34 -12.17
C LYS A 198 -9.75 10.45 -12.80
N THR A 199 -9.86 11.60 -12.15
CA THR A 199 -10.62 12.76 -12.66
C THR A 199 -9.76 13.73 -13.46
N ILE A 200 -8.45 13.53 -13.47
CA ILE A 200 -7.48 14.41 -14.14
C ILE A 200 -7.05 13.76 -15.44
N THR A 201 -7.41 14.37 -16.57
CA THR A 201 -7.01 13.91 -17.90
C THR A 201 -5.57 14.30 -18.23
N CYS A 202 -4.87 13.46 -18.98
CA CYS A 202 -3.52 13.76 -19.44
C CYS A 202 -3.50 14.77 -20.59
N PRO A 203 -2.39 15.53 -20.75
CA PRO A 203 -2.18 16.35 -21.94
C PRO A 203 -1.93 15.46 -23.16
N LYS A 204 -2.34 15.94 -24.35
CA LYS A 204 -1.98 15.31 -25.62
C LYS A 204 -0.51 15.61 -25.94
N VAL A 205 0.35 14.61 -25.84
CA VAL A 205 1.80 14.79 -26.06
C VAL A 205 2.44 13.53 -26.61
N LYS A 206 3.43 13.70 -27.49
CA LYS A 206 4.31 12.65 -27.98
C LYS A 206 5.78 13.07 -27.82
N LEU A 207 6.50 12.41 -26.92
CA LEU A 207 7.92 12.66 -26.63
C LEU A 207 8.74 11.42 -26.96
N LYS A 208 9.94 11.61 -27.50
CA LYS A 208 10.88 10.50 -27.78
C LYS A 208 11.74 10.12 -26.58
N LYS A 209 11.96 11.07 -25.66
CA LYS A 209 12.70 10.87 -24.43
C LYS A 209 12.16 11.84 -23.38
N CYS A 210 11.81 11.33 -22.23
CA CYS A 210 11.27 12.11 -21.12
C CYS A 210 11.48 11.37 -19.81
N GLU A 211 11.38 12.11 -18.72
CA GLU A 211 11.50 11.58 -17.37
C GLU A 211 10.22 11.81 -16.57
N VAL A 212 10.05 11.07 -15.48
CA VAL A 212 8.93 11.25 -14.54
C VAL A 212 8.74 12.72 -14.14
N LYS A 213 9.83 13.43 -13.87
CA LYS A 213 9.80 14.83 -13.41
C LYS A 213 9.28 15.82 -14.46
N ASP A 214 9.36 15.48 -15.76
CA ASP A 214 8.72 16.30 -16.81
C ASP A 214 7.20 16.32 -16.64
N PHE A 215 6.62 15.23 -16.13
CA PHE A 215 5.18 15.06 -15.98
C PHE A 215 4.66 15.42 -14.60
N LEU A 216 5.29 14.92 -13.55
CA LEU A 216 4.78 15.01 -12.17
C LEU A 216 5.44 16.10 -11.32
N GLY A 217 6.63 16.58 -11.72
CA GLY A 217 7.37 17.55 -10.93
C GLY A 217 6.76 18.95 -10.98
N ASP A 218 6.90 19.71 -9.89
CA ASP A 218 6.39 21.09 -9.81
C ASP A 218 7.05 22.04 -10.83
N LYS A 219 8.32 21.76 -11.14
CA LYS A 219 9.11 22.42 -12.19
C LYS A 219 9.03 21.70 -13.54
N GLY A 220 8.23 20.63 -13.61
CA GLY A 220 7.98 19.85 -14.81
C GLY A 220 7.18 20.63 -15.86
N ARG A 221 7.16 20.11 -17.08
CA ARG A 221 6.48 20.73 -18.23
C ARG A 221 4.97 20.56 -18.17
N TYR A 222 4.50 19.41 -17.67
CA TYR A 222 3.08 19.04 -17.73
C TYR A 222 2.34 19.13 -16.39
N LYS A 223 3.06 19.13 -15.26
CA LYS A 223 2.53 19.38 -13.91
C LYS A 223 1.23 18.63 -13.60
N MET A 224 1.18 17.33 -13.89
CA MET A 224 -0.02 16.49 -13.77
C MET A 224 -0.55 16.36 -12.34
N LEU A 225 0.25 16.71 -11.33
CA LEU A 225 -0.16 16.71 -9.92
C LEU A 225 -0.65 18.09 -9.44
N GLN A 226 -0.58 19.12 -10.27
CA GLN A 226 -1.03 20.46 -9.91
C GLN A 226 -2.52 20.44 -9.53
N ASP A 227 -2.87 21.13 -8.44
CA ASP A 227 -4.23 21.22 -7.91
C ASP A 227 -4.88 19.87 -7.56
N THR A 228 -4.07 18.87 -7.20
CA THR A 228 -4.57 17.55 -6.74
C THR A 228 -4.46 17.37 -5.23
N GLY A 229 -3.73 18.25 -4.54
CA GLY A 229 -3.33 18.08 -3.14
C GLY A 229 -2.22 17.04 -2.93
N LEU A 230 -1.77 16.38 -3.99
CA LEU A 230 -0.64 15.45 -3.99
C LEU A 230 0.60 16.14 -4.54
N ILE A 231 1.76 15.85 -3.95
CA ILE A 231 3.06 16.26 -4.48
C ILE A 231 3.83 15.07 -5.04
N LEU A 232 4.83 15.33 -5.88
CA LEU A 232 5.84 14.31 -6.17
C LEU A 232 6.76 14.18 -4.95
N HIS A 233 6.94 12.97 -4.43
CA HIS A 233 7.79 12.76 -3.27
C HIS A 233 9.22 13.30 -3.54
N PRO A 234 9.84 14.08 -2.64
CA PRO A 234 11.13 14.73 -2.90
C PRO A 234 12.26 13.78 -3.29
N ASP A 235 12.36 12.60 -2.66
CA ASP A 235 13.31 11.56 -3.08
C ASP A 235 13.11 11.17 -4.55
N THR A 236 11.87 10.95 -4.99
CA THR A 236 11.56 10.64 -6.38
C THR A 236 11.87 11.83 -7.30
N ALA A 237 11.61 13.06 -6.87
CA ALA A 237 11.91 14.26 -7.64
C ALA A 237 13.42 14.47 -7.87
N GLY A 238 14.26 14.00 -6.94
CA GLY A 238 15.72 14.02 -7.04
C GLY A 238 16.34 12.92 -7.90
N MET A 239 15.52 12.03 -8.48
CA MET A 239 15.98 10.88 -9.26
C MET A 239 15.65 11.02 -10.76
N ASP A 240 16.52 10.46 -11.60
CA ASP A 240 16.34 10.43 -13.05
C ASP A 240 15.65 9.12 -13.47
N PHE A 241 14.31 9.15 -13.49
CA PHE A 241 13.49 8.04 -13.99
C PHE A 241 13.22 8.22 -15.49
N ASP A 242 14.05 7.61 -16.34
CA ASP A 242 13.82 7.59 -17.79
C ASP A 242 12.57 6.75 -18.12
N LEU A 243 11.66 7.35 -18.88
CA LEU A 243 10.42 6.74 -19.38
C LEU A 243 10.54 6.30 -20.84
N GLY A 244 11.62 6.68 -21.54
CA GLY A 244 11.75 6.47 -22.97
C GLY A 244 10.77 7.33 -23.77
N ALA A 245 10.26 6.78 -24.88
CA ALA A 245 9.23 7.43 -25.67
C ALA A 245 7.86 7.28 -25.01
N VAL A 246 7.15 8.40 -24.87
CA VAL A 246 5.83 8.46 -24.25
C VAL A 246 4.86 9.15 -25.20
N GLU A 247 3.72 8.52 -25.42
CA GLU A 247 2.58 9.07 -26.16
C GLU A 247 1.36 9.06 -25.25
N LEU A 248 0.87 10.24 -24.89
CA LEU A 248 -0.32 10.43 -24.07
C LEU A 248 -1.42 11.10 -24.89
N SER A 249 -2.65 10.72 -24.61
CA SER A 249 -3.85 11.34 -25.12
C SER A 249 -4.69 11.89 -23.96
N THR A 250 -5.65 12.75 -24.30
CA THR A 250 -6.64 13.28 -23.34
C THR A 250 -7.68 12.25 -22.90
N GLU A 251 -7.67 11.05 -23.51
CA GLU A 251 -8.54 9.94 -23.13
C GLU A 251 -7.99 9.17 -21.91
N LEU A 252 -6.70 9.30 -21.64
CA LEU A 252 -6.06 8.71 -20.47
C LEU A 252 -6.15 9.65 -19.28
N THR A 253 -6.39 9.07 -18.10
CA THR A 253 -6.28 9.80 -16.83
C THR A 253 -4.86 9.68 -16.28
N VAL A 254 -4.49 10.58 -15.36
CA VAL A 254 -3.20 10.50 -14.67
C VAL A 254 -3.07 9.18 -13.92
N ALA A 255 -4.16 8.68 -13.31
CA ALA A 255 -4.18 7.38 -12.66
C ALA A 255 -3.87 6.22 -13.64
N ASP A 256 -4.41 6.26 -14.86
CA ASP A 256 -4.16 5.22 -15.87
C ASP A 256 -2.68 5.20 -16.26
N VAL A 257 -2.07 6.36 -16.51
CA VAL A 257 -0.66 6.47 -16.89
C VAL A 257 0.26 5.94 -15.78
N LEU A 258 0.03 6.35 -14.53
CA LEU A 258 0.82 5.87 -13.39
C LEU A 258 0.65 4.37 -13.14
N THR A 259 -0.54 3.82 -13.39
CA THR A 259 -0.80 2.38 -13.30
C THR A 259 -0.11 1.62 -14.43
N GLU A 260 -0.11 2.16 -15.65
CA GLU A 260 0.61 1.57 -16.78
C GLU A 260 2.12 1.55 -16.56
N TRP A 261 2.70 2.54 -15.87
CA TRP A 261 4.13 2.58 -15.52
C TRP A 261 4.59 1.36 -14.70
N ALA A 262 3.69 0.71 -13.95
CA ALA A 262 4.00 -0.54 -13.25
C ALA A 262 4.42 -1.66 -14.23
N LYS A 263 3.88 -1.67 -15.45
CA LYS A 263 4.28 -2.64 -16.50
C LYS A 263 5.73 -2.44 -16.95
N TYR A 264 6.25 -1.23 -16.79
CA TYR A 264 7.63 -0.82 -17.05
C TYR A 264 8.52 -0.93 -15.79
N GLY A 265 8.06 -1.61 -14.73
CA GLY A 265 8.81 -1.80 -13.49
C GLY A 265 8.96 -0.55 -12.62
N MET A 266 8.14 0.48 -12.87
CA MET A 266 8.06 1.68 -12.05
C MET A 266 6.76 1.65 -11.26
N PHE A 267 6.88 1.36 -9.97
CA PHE A 267 5.76 1.21 -9.07
C PHE A 267 5.47 2.56 -8.43
N CYS A 268 4.25 3.05 -8.63
CA CYS A 268 3.76 4.32 -8.07
C CYS A 268 2.80 4.01 -6.95
N TYR A 269 2.97 4.64 -5.79
CA TYR A 269 2.10 4.47 -4.63
C TYR A 269 2.03 5.77 -3.82
N VAL A 270 0.99 5.88 -2.99
CA VAL A 270 0.83 7.04 -2.10
C VAL A 270 1.70 6.85 -0.86
N SER A 271 2.46 7.88 -0.50
CA SER A 271 3.22 7.96 0.75
C SER A 271 2.96 9.30 1.45
N ASP A 272 3.60 9.50 2.60
CA ASP A 272 3.55 10.76 3.35
C ASP A 272 4.94 11.41 3.35
N TYR A 273 4.99 12.71 3.11
CA TYR A 273 6.17 13.53 3.29
C TYR A 273 5.84 14.70 4.22
N ASN A 274 6.27 14.61 5.48
CA ASN A 274 6.05 15.63 6.51
C ASN A 274 4.57 16.02 6.69
N GLY A 275 3.66 15.05 6.66
CA GLY A 275 2.21 15.28 6.78
C GLY A 275 1.53 15.71 5.48
N GLN A 276 2.28 15.78 4.37
CA GLN A 276 1.73 16.04 3.05
C GLN A 276 1.68 14.73 2.23
N PRO A 277 0.51 14.36 1.69
CA PRO A 277 0.39 13.22 0.80
C PRO A 277 1.22 13.38 -0.47
N ALA A 278 2.01 12.36 -0.79
CA ALA A 278 2.93 12.36 -1.92
C ALA A 278 2.74 11.11 -2.80
N ILE A 279 3.02 11.26 -4.09
CA ILE A 279 3.23 10.13 -5.00
C ILE A 279 4.70 9.78 -4.96
N GLN A 280 5.00 8.58 -4.46
CA GLN A 280 6.34 8.02 -4.49
C GLN A 280 6.44 7.01 -5.60
N ILE A 281 7.56 7.06 -6.31
CA ILE A 281 7.87 6.13 -7.39
C ILE A 281 9.15 5.43 -7.04
N GLY A 282 9.10 4.10 -7.11
CA GLY A 282 10.25 3.27 -6.92
C GLY A 282 10.29 2.12 -7.91
N ARG A 283 11.49 1.63 -8.10
CA ARG A 283 11.80 0.53 -8.99
C ARG A 283 12.04 -0.72 -8.11
N ALA A 284 11.37 -1.84 -8.40
CA ALA A 284 11.76 -3.15 -7.85
C ALA A 284 12.31 -4.10 -8.93
N TYR A 285 13.11 -5.08 -8.48
CA TYR A 285 13.64 -6.18 -9.30
C TYR A 285 14.79 -5.80 -10.28
N PHE A 286 15.95 -5.40 -9.74
CA PHE A 286 17.14 -5.03 -10.51
C PHE A 286 18.39 -5.78 -10.03
N SER A 287 19.36 -5.96 -10.92
CA SER A 287 20.66 -6.59 -10.62
C SER A 287 21.55 -5.70 -9.77
N ASN A 288 21.49 -4.38 -9.94
CA ASN A 288 22.16 -3.38 -9.11
C ASN A 288 21.15 -2.36 -8.59
N PRO A 289 20.69 -2.49 -7.32
CA PRO A 289 19.77 -1.52 -6.75
C PRO A 289 20.50 -0.18 -6.57
N GLY A 290 20.06 0.85 -7.30
CA GLY A 290 20.51 2.23 -7.12
C GLY A 290 19.62 2.95 -6.11
N ARG A 291 19.76 4.27 -5.97
CA ARG A 291 18.88 5.10 -5.10
C ARG A 291 17.40 5.03 -5.49
N ASP A 292 17.12 4.73 -6.76
CA ASP A 292 15.79 4.53 -7.34
C ASP A 292 15.11 3.21 -6.95
N SER A 293 15.86 2.29 -6.33
CA SER A 293 15.33 1.02 -5.85
C SER A 293 14.46 1.20 -4.61
N LEU A 294 13.33 0.50 -4.54
CA LEU A 294 12.52 0.41 -3.31
C LEU A 294 13.32 -0.12 -2.10
N LEU A 295 14.44 -0.81 -2.35
CA LEU A 295 15.34 -1.30 -1.30
C LEU A 295 16.26 -0.21 -0.73
N ASN A 296 16.57 0.82 -1.51
CA ASN A 296 17.62 1.79 -1.19
C ASN A 296 17.09 3.24 -1.18
N ALA A 297 15.77 3.42 -1.24
CA ALA A 297 15.18 4.74 -1.14
C ALA A 297 15.51 5.36 0.23
N THR A 298 15.96 6.61 0.21
CA THR A 298 16.51 7.31 1.39
C THR A 298 15.45 7.56 2.47
N THR A 299 14.17 7.66 2.09
CA THR A 299 13.03 7.82 2.98
C THR A 299 12.33 6.53 3.40
N VAL A 300 12.91 5.35 3.16
CA VAL A 300 12.34 4.12 3.72
C VAL A 300 12.27 4.29 5.25
N PRO A 301 11.09 4.17 5.87
CA PRO A 301 10.98 4.18 7.32
C PRO A 301 11.95 3.14 7.90
N GLY A 302 12.59 3.46 9.03
CA GLY A 302 13.61 2.57 9.62
C GLY A 302 13.16 1.11 9.68
N ILE A 303 14.14 0.19 9.61
CA ILE A 303 13.87 -1.25 9.65
C ILE A 303 13.09 -1.58 10.91
N VAL A 304 11.92 -2.19 10.77
CA VAL A 304 11.06 -2.56 11.91
C VAL A 304 11.40 -3.97 12.37
N PRO A 305 11.85 -4.17 13.62
CA PRO A 305 12.09 -5.49 14.17
C PRO A 305 10.76 -6.20 14.49
N ILE A 306 10.56 -7.39 13.93
CA ILE A 306 9.44 -8.27 14.19
C ILE A 306 9.95 -9.48 14.98
N HIS A 307 9.69 -9.44 16.28
CA HIS A 307 9.92 -10.57 17.17
C HIS A 307 8.81 -11.61 17.02
N PHE A 308 9.17 -12.83 16.61
CA PHE A 308 8.20 -13.90 16.31
C PHE A 308 7.40 -14.37 17.52
N ASP A 309 8.01 -14.34 18.70
CA ASP A 309 7.41 -14.75 19.96
C ASP A 309 6.45 -13.70 20.56
N TYR A 310 6.47 -12.47 20.02
CA TYR A 310 5.68 -11.36 20.54
C TYR A 310 4.69 -10.78 19.53
N HIS A 311 5.14 -10.47 18.31
CA HIS A 311 4.34 -9.73 17.33
C HIS A 311 3.54 -10.63 16.38
N VAL A 312 3.96 -11.88 16.17
CA VAL A 312 3.36 -12.77 15.17
C VAL A 312 2.16 -13.51 15.78
N ALA A 313 0.97 -13.24 15.25
CA ALA A 313 -0.26 -13.92 15.63
C ALA A 313 -0.48 -15.21 14.83
N ASP A 314 -0.10 -15.22 13.55
CA ASP A 314 -0.17 -16.41 12.70
C ASP A 314 0.98 -16.43 11.68
N ASN A 315 1.54 -17.62 11.45
CA ASN A 315 2.70 -17.81 10.59
C ASN A 315 2.33 -18.58 9.32
N GLY A 316 2.16 -17.85 8.22
CA GLY A 316 1.95 -18.40 6.88
C GLY A 316 3.21 -18.44 6.02
N LEU A 317 4.41 -18.35 6.61
CA LEU A 317 5.66 -18.50 5.86
C LEU A 317 5.91 -19.96 5.52
N THR A 318 6.27 -20.21 4.27
CA THR A 318 6.57 -21.53 3.75
C THR A 318 7.97 -21.56 3.16
N LEU A 319 8.55 -22.76 3.13
CA LEU A 319 9.83 -23.00 2.45
C LEU A 319 9.55 -23.53 1.03
N THR A 320 9.74 -22.69 0.01
CA THR A 320 9.82 -23.11 -1.39
C THR A 320 11.19 -23.65 -1.75
N SER A 321 11.23 -24.43 -2.84
CA SER A 321 12.46 -24.97 -3.39
C SER A 321 13.46 -23.85 -3.61
N SER A 322 14.60 -23.92 -2.92
CA SER A 322 15.73 -23.01 -3.06
C SER A 322 16.65 -23.39 -4.22
N ASP A 323 16.28 -24.42 -4.99
CA ASP A 323 17.05 -24.88 -6.12
C ASP A 323 16.95 -23.88 -7.28
N LYS A 324 18.08 -23.22 -7.55
CA LYS A 324 18.23 -22.28 -8.66
C LYS A 324 17.93 -22.91 -10.02
N ASP A 325 17.92 -24.24 -10.13
CA ASP A 325 17.56 -24.93 -11.38
C ASP A 325 16.08 -24.73 -11.76
N PHE A 326 15.23 -24.44 -10.76
CA PHE A 326 13.81 -24.13 -10.92
C PHE A 326 13.51 -22.63 -10.77
N LEU A 327 14.50 -21.77 -10.94
CA LEU A 327 14.30 -20.32 -11.01
C LEU A 327 13.99 -19.87 -12.44
N ALA A 328 13.02 -18.97 -12.60
CA ALA A 328 12.69 -18.34 -13.87
C ALA A 328 12.72 -16.81 -13.74
N VAL A 329 13.63 -16.14 -14.44
CA VAL A 329 13.70 -14.67 -14.49
C VAL A 329 12.93 -14.16 -15.71
N LYS A 330 11.79 -13.50 -15.47
CA LYS A 330 11.00 -12.81 -16.49
C LYS A 330 11.53 -11.39 -16.69
N ALA A 331 12.39 -11.22 -17.68
CA ALA A 331 13.05 -9.97 -17.98
C ALA A 331 12.28 -9.13 -19.00
N LYS A 332 12.13 -7.84 -18.70
CA LYS A 332 11.50 -6.84 -19.58
C LYS A 332 12.46 -5.70 -19.90
N GLY A 333 12.43 -5.22 -21.14
CA GLY A 333 13.17 -4.05 -21.59
C GLY A 333 12.46 -3.34 -22.73
N ILE A 334 12.95 -2.15 -23.11
CA ILE A 334 12.42 -1.35 -24.22
C ILE A 334 13.49 -1.27 -25.31
N SER A 335 13.16 -1.64 -26.54
CA SER A 335 14.06 -1.56 -27.70
C SER A 335 14.16 -0.15 -28.28
N SER A 336 15.05 0.03 -29.26
CA SER A 336 15.23 1.31 -29.97
C SER A 336 14.04 1.73 -30.84
N ASP A 337 13.12 0.81 -31.13
CA ASP A 337 11.85 1.08 -31.82
C ASP A 337 10.67 1.18 -30.84
N ASP A 338 10.94 1.46 -29.56
CA ASP A 338 9.97 1.66 -28.48
C ASP A 338 9.06 0.44 -28.21
N LYS A 339 9.52 -0.76 -28.60
CA LYS A 339 8.78 -2.01 -28.37
C LYS A 339 9.28 -2.73 -27.12
N PHE A 340 8.36 -3.40 -26.43
CA PHE A 340 8.72 -4.26 -25.32
C PHE A 340 9.46 -5.50 -25.80
N ILE A 341 10.62 -5.74 -25.19
CA ILE A 341 11.35 -6.99 -25.22
C ILE A 341 10.95 -7.76 -23.96
N ASN A 342 10.39 -8.96 -24.12
CA ASN A 342 10.09 -9.88 -23.02
C ASN A 342 10.86 -11.18 -23.25
N ILE A 343 11.73 -11.55 -22.32
CA ILE A 343 12.47 -12.82 -22.36
C ILE A 343 12.39 -13.50 -21.00
N THR A 344 12.33 -14.83 -20.98
CA THR A 344 12.46 -15.60 -19.74
C THR A 344 13.80 -16.32 -19.75
N ILE A 345 14.58 -16.11 -18.69
CA ILE A 345 15.87 -16.78 -18.49
C ILE A 345 15.66 -17.95 -17.53
N LEU A 346 16.13 -19.13 -17.96
CA LEU A 346 16.13 -20.37 -17.20
C LEU A 346 17.54 -20.98 -17.23
N ARG A 347 17.88 -21.81 -16.25
CA ARG A 347 19.06 -22.68 -16.38
C ARG A 347 18.87 -23.66 -17.53
N ASN A 348 19.93 -23.90 -18.28
CA ASN A 348 19.90 -24.87 -19.37
C ASN A 348 20.07 -26.29 -18.82
N THR A 349 19.03 -27.13 -18.94
CA THR A 349 19.06 -28.52 -18.48
C THR A 349 20.05 -29.39 -19.24
N LYS A 350 20.50 -28.95 -20.42
CA LYS A 350 21.49 -29.64 -21.26
C LYS A 350 22.93 -29.18 -21.01
N HIS A 351 23.16 -28.25 -20.09
CA HIS A 351 24.48 -27.77 -19.74
C HIS A 351 25.01 -28.49 -18.49
N ASP A 352 25.99 -29.36 -18.68
CA ASP A 352 26.70 -30.10 -17.63
C ASP A 352 28.18 -29.72 -17.63
N PRO A 353 28.70 -29.00 -16.61
CA PRO A 353 30.09 -28.54 -16.59
C PRO A 353 31.13 -29.67 -16.61
N GLY A 354 30.74 -30.92 -16.29
CA GLY A 354 31.60 -32.09 -16.35
C GLY A 354 31.71 -32.75 -17.74
N LYS A 355 30.90 -32.34 -18.72
CA LYS A 355 30.87 -32.94 -20.07
C LYS A 355 31.49 -32.03 -21.13
N PRO A 356 32.38 -32.55 -22.01
CA PRO A 356 32.98 -31.77 -23.09
C PRO A 356 31.96 -31.13 -24.04
N GLU A 357 30.83 -31.82 -24.26
CA GLU A 357 29.71 -31.39 -25.11
C GLU A 357 29.00 -30.14 -24.59
N SER A 358 29.19 -29.78 -23.31
CA SER A 358 28.58 -28.59 -22.71
C SER A 358 29.32 -27.29 -23.00
N LYS A 359 30.51 -27.34 -23.63
CA LYS A 359 31.26 -26.15 -24.06
C LYS A 359 30.55 -25.37 -25.17
N SER A 360 29.68 -26.02 -25.95
CA SER A 360 28.85 -25.39 -26.98
C SER A 360 27.45 -25.00 -26.50
N ASN A 361 26.99 -25.51 -25.35
CA ASN A 361 25.69 -25.20 -24.77
C ASN A 361 25.82 -24.05 -23.75
N SER A 362 25.14 -22.93 -23.98
CA SER A 362 25.05 -21.84 -22.98
C SER A 362 24.51 -22.36 -21.64
N ARG A 363 25.06 -21.86 -20.53
CA ARG A 363 24.62 -22.18 -19.16
C ARG A 363 23.15 -21.82 -18.91
N TYR A 364 22.64 -20.83 -19.65
CA TYR A 364 21.28 -20.34 -19.58
C TYR A 364 20.57 -20.47 -20.93
N ARG A 365 19.26 -20.68 -20.90
CA ARG A 365 18.41 -20.75 -22.09
C ARG A 365 17.32 -19.68 -22.07
N TYR A 366 16.89 -19.29 -23.28
CA TYR A 366 15.85 -18.31 -23.53
C TYR A 366 14.53 -18.99 -23.82
N VAL A 367 13.49 -18.64 -23.06
CA VAL A 367 12.12 -19.04 -23.37
C VAL A 367 11.30 -17.78 -23.59
N ASN A 368 10.95 -17.51 -24.84
CA ASN A 368 10.02 -16.43 -25.16
C ASN A 368 8.60 -16.93 -24.92
N GLU A 369 7.83 -16.25 -24.07
CA GLU A 369 6.44 -16.61 -23.79
C GLU A 369 5.52 -16.38 -25.01
N THR A 370 5.93 -15.56 -25.98
CA THR A 370 5.12 -15.28 -27.17
C THR A 370 5.60 -16.03 -28.40
N LYS A 371 4.79 -16.99 -28.86
CA LYS A 371 4.85 -17.50 -30.23
C LYS A 371 4.85 -16.29 -31.17
N LEU A 372 5.89 -16.13 -32.00
CA LEU A 372 5.89 -15.15 -33.08
C LEU A 372 4.57 -15.28 -33.87
N SER A 373 3.84 -14.19 -34.02
CA SER A 373 2.61 -14.20 -34.82
C SER A 373 2.95 -14.61 -36.26
N LYS A 374 2.00 -15.22 -36.98
CA LYS A 374 2.18 -15.56 -38.41
C LYS A 374 2.62 -14.34 -39.23
N LYS A 375 2.18 -13.13 -38.84
CA LYS A 375 2.59 -11.86 -39.46
C LYS A 375 4.07 -11.54 -39.19
N ALA A 376 4.57 -11.77 -37.98
CA ALA A 376 5.98 -11.56 -37.63
C ALA A 376 6.92 -12.56 -38.35
N LEU A 377 6.49 -13.83 -38.49
CA LEU A 377 7.23 -14.84 -39.26
C LEU A 377 7.31 -14.49 -40.75
N LYS A 378 6.19 -14.02 -41.33
CA LYS A 378 6.14 -13.51 -42.71
C LYS A 378 7.00 -12.25 -42.92
N ALA A 379 7.16 -11.43 -41.88
CA ALA A 379 8.05 -10.27 -41.89
C ALA A 379 9.53 -10.61 -41.65
N GLY A 380 9.93 -11.89 -41.73
CA GLY A 380 11.32 -12.32 -41.61
C GLY A 380 11.85 -12.46 -40.19
N LYS A 381 11.04 -12.21 -39.16
CA LYS A 381 11.47 -12.44 -37.76
C LYS A 381 11.58 -13.95 -37.51
N ARG A 382 12.69 -14.37 -36.89
CA ARG A 382 12.96 -15.75 -36.47
C ARG A 382 12.91 -15.86 -34.95
N TYR A 383 12.67 -17.06 -34.44
CA TYR A 383 12.84 -17.35 -33.02
C TYR A 383 14.32 -17.15 -32.65
N LEU A 384 14.58 -16.68 -31.43
CA LEU A 384 15.95 -16.46 -30.94
C LEU A 384 16.70 -17.77 -30.62
N THR A 385 15.99 -18.90 -30.54
CA THR A 385 16.57 -20.23 -30.34
C THR A 385 15.99 -21.22 -31.34
N ASP A 386 16.74 -22.28 -31.64
CA ASP A 386 16.35 -23.37 -32.56
C ASP A 386 15.22 -24.27 -32.02
N ALA A 387 14.62 -23.94 -30.87
CA ALA A 387 13.62 -24.76 -30.20
C ALA A 387 12.25 -24.06 -30.13
N PRO A 388 11.50 -23.98 -31.25
CA PRO A 388 10.16 -23.40 -31.28
C PRO A 388 9.11 -24.14 -30.41
N ASN A 389 9.48 -25.27 -29.80
CA ASN A 389 8.61 -26.17 -29.05
C ASN A 389 9.11 -26.52 -27.63
N ASP A 390 10.02 -25.74 -27.04
CA ASP A 390 10.46 -25.93 -25.65
C ASP A 390 9.34 -25.48 -24.69
N LYS A 391 8.28 -26.29 -24.58
CA LYS A 391 7.19 -26.08 -23.63
C LYS A 391 7.72 -26.33 -22.23
N VAL A 392 8.07 -25.25 -21.54
CA VAL A 392 8.42 -25.28 -20.13
C VAL A 392 7.15 -24.97 -19.33
N ASP A 393 6.78 -25.87 -18.42
CA ASP A 393 5.69 -25.60 -17.48
C ASP A 393 6.17 -24.61 -16.41
N MET A 394 5.78 -23.34 -16.56
CA MET A 394 6.16 -22.26 -15.65
C MET A 394 5.62 -22.44 -14.23
N LYS A 395 4.64 -23.32 -14.01
CA LYS A 395 4.12 -23.61 -12.65
C LYS A 395 5.14 -24.31 -11.77
N LEU A 396 6.11 -25.01 -12.37
CA LEU A 396 7.18 -25.70 -11.67
C LEU A 396 8.34 -24.78 -11.28
N TYR A 397 8.32 -23.52 -11.75
CA TYR A 397 9.39 -22.57 -11.54
C TYR A 397 8.96 -21.44 -10.61
N THR A 398 9.88 -21.04 -9.72
CA THR A 398 9.76 -19.78 -9.00
C THR A 398 10.00 -18.64 -9.98
N GLN A 399 8.93 -17.89 -10.29
CA GLN A 399 8.97 -16.82 -11.29
C GLN A 399 9.29 -15.49 -10.63
N ILE A 400 10.39 -14.87 -11.03
CA ILE A 400 10.79 -13.54 -10.56
C ILE A 400 10.83 -12.56 -11.72
N ALA A 401 10.34 -11.35 -11.50
CA ALA A 401 10.42 -10.29 -12.51
C ALA A 401 11.82 -9.69 -12.54
N PHE A 402 12.22 -9.14 -13.69
CA PHE A 402 13.37 -8.26 -13.83
C PHE A 402 13.04 -7.20 -14.88
N VAL A 403 13.43 -5.95 -14.65
CA VAL A 403 13.25 -4.89 -15.65
C VAL A 403 14.57 -4.17 -15.87
N SER A 404 14.96 -3.96 -17.13
CA SER A 404 16.15 -3.17 -17.42
C SER A 404 15.89 -1.68 -17.20
N LYS A 405 16.84 -1.00 -16.56
CA LYS A 405 16.83 0.47 -16.43
C LYS A 405 17.19 1.17 -17.74
N LYS A 406 17.90 0.47 -18.63
CA LYS A 406 18.48 1.07 -19.82
C LYS A 406 17.45 1.14 -20.94
N ILE A 407 17.16 2.34 -21.40
CA ILE A 407 16.27 2.59 -22.53
C ILE A 407 17.05 3.40 -23.59
N PRO A 408 17.17 2.94 -24.84
CA PRO A 408 16.80 1.61 -25.32
C PRO A 408 17.82 0.52 -24.95
N THR A 409 17.37 -0.73 -24.88
CA THR A 409 18.19 -1.93 -24.68
C THR A 409 18.04 -2.92 -25.84
N THR A 410 18.97 -3.86 -25.97
CA THR A 410 18.89 -4.96 -26.94
C THR A 410 18.56 -6.26 -26.22
N VAL A 411 18.17 -7.30 -26.97
CA VAL A 411 17.82 -8.59 -26.37
C VAL A 411 19.03 -9.20 -25.66
N GLU A 412 20.22 -9.06 -26.23
CA GLU A 412 21.48 -9.57 -25.70
C GLU A 412 21.84 -8.87 -24.39
N LYS A 413 21.75 -7.54 -24.36
CA LYS A 413 22.03 -6.75 -23.14
C LYS A 413 21.01 -7.01 -22.04
N LEU A 414 19.73 -7.09 -22.39
CA LEU A 414 18.67 -7.47 -21.44
C LEU A 414 18.94 -8.86 -20.84
N ALA A 415 19.39 -9.80 -21.66
CA ALA A 415 19.76 -11.12 -21.22
C ALA A 415 20.95 -11.13 -20.27
N GLU A 416 22.02 -10.40 -20.60
CA GLU A 416 23.20 -10.27 -19.74
C GLU A 416 22.83 -9.69 -18.36
N GLU A 417 21.98 -8.65 -18.33
CA GLU A 417 21.51 -8.05 -17.09
C GLU A 417 20.61 -9.00 -16.29
N ALA A 418 19.72 -9.71 -16.97
CA ALA A 418 18.82 -10.70 -16.37
C ALA A 418 19.57 -11.93 -15.84
N ILE A 419 20.62 -12.37 -16.52
CA ILE A 419 21.52 -13.45 -16.07
C ILE A 419 22.28 -12.99 -14.83
N LYS A 420 22.81 -11.76 -14.81
CA LYS A 420 23.44 -11.21 -13.59
C LYS A 420 22.45 -11.14 -12.43
N TYR A 421 21.20 -10.75 -12.70
CA TYR A 421 20.14 -10.77 -11.70
C TYR A 421 19.84 -12.20 -11.21
N PHE A 422 19.72 -13.17 -12.13
CA PHE A 422 19.56 -14.59 -11.81
C PHE A 422 20.68 -15.12 -10.91
N GLU A 423 21.93 -14.81 -11.25
CA GLU A 423 23.12 -15.26 -10.51
C GLU A 423 23.17 -14.66 -9.10
N GLY A 424 22.88 -13.35 -8.99
CA GLY A 424 22.82 -12.63 -7.73
C GLY A 424 21.57 -12.92 -6.89
N TYR A 425 20.51 -13.49 -7.47
CA TYR A 425 19.26 -13.75 -6.76
C TYR A 425 19.48 -14.79 -5.66
N ASN A 426 19.14 -14.42 -4.42
CA ASN A 426 19.20 -15.32 -3.28
C ASN A 426 17.86 -16.03 -3.11
N MET A 427 17.77 -17.28 -3.57
CA MET A 427 16.64 -18.15 -3.28
C MET A 427 16.71 -18.60 -1.83
N THR A 428 16.35 -17.70 -0.91
CA THR A 428 16.19 -18.05 0.50
C THR A 428 15.12 -19.12 0.68
N GLY A 429 14.22 -19.27 -0.31
CA GLY A 429 13.14 -20.22 -0.33
C GLY A 429 12.03 -19.83 0.63
N ILE A 430 12.01 -18.62 1.20
CA ILE A 430 10.98 -18.23 2.15
C ILE A 430 10.01 -17.30 1.45
N GLU A 431 8.75 -17.73 1.37
CA GLU A 431 7.66 -16.95 0.82
C GLU A 431 6.40 -17.12 1.68
N GLY A 432 5.44 -16.21 1.49
CA GLY A 432 4.14 -16.26 2.14
C GLY A 432 3.83 -14.97 2.86
N ALA A 433 3.00 -15.09 3.90
CA ALA A 433 2.54 -13.95 4.67
C ALA A 433 2.64 -14.23 6.16
N LEU A 434 2.82 -13.16 6.94
CA LEU A 434 2.71 -13.17 8.39
C LEU A 434 1.50 -12.36 8.81
N THR A 435 0.73 -12.87 9.77
CA THR A 435 -0.30 -12.09 10.44
C THR A 435 0.27 -11.58 11.76
N LEU A 436 0.30 -10.26 11.91
CA LEU A 436 0.84 -9.57 13.07
C LEU A 436 -0.29 -8.90 13.86
N PHE A 437 -0.01 -8.56 15.12
CA PHE A 437 -0.77 -7.54 15.82
C PHE A 437 -0.60 -6.17 15.13
N GLY A 438 -1.59 -5.28 15.25
CA GLY A 438 -1.64 -4.02 14.50
C GLY A 438 -0.77 -2.88 15.05
N ASP A 439 -0.06 -3.13 16.14
CA ASP A 439 0.71 -2.16 16.92
C ASP A 439 2.02 -1.71 16.26
N LEU A 440 2.55 -2.48 15.28
CA LEU A 440 3.75 -2.10 14.53
C LEU A 440 3.50 -1.08 13.42
N HIS A 441 2.25 -0.91 12.98
CA HIS A 441 1.86 0.07 11.95
C HIS A 441 2.70 -0.03 10.66
N ILE A 442 2.89 -1.24 10.18
CA ILE A 442 3.75 -1.52 9.02
C ILE A 442 3.07 -0.99 7.76
N ARG A 443 3.84 -0.33 6.89
CA ARG A 443 3.41 0.16 5.58
C ARG A 443 4.08 -0.61 4.45
N THR A 444 3.51 -0.53 3.26
CA THR A 444 4.16 -1.09 2.06
C THR A 444 5.50 -0.41 1.76
N ALA A 445 6.40 -1.12 1.05
CA ALA A 445 7.75 -0.66 0.71
C ALA A 445 8.67 -0.39 1.93
N GLN A 446 8.24 -0.78 3.14
CA GLN A 446 9.04 -0.74 4.34
C GLN A 446 9.87 -2.02 4.50
N GLN A 447 11.04 -1.90 5.14
CA GLN A 447 11.86 -3.06 5.50
C GLN A 447 11.52 -3.54 6.90
N VAL A 448 11.43 -4.86 7.06
CA VAL A 448 11.18 -5.53 8.34
C VAL A 448 12.26 -6.55 8.62
N GLN A 449 12.68 -6.67 9.86
CA GLN A 449 13.64 -7.67 10.31
C GLN A 449 12.91 -8.75 11.08
N LEU A 450 12.93 -9.98 10.57
CA LEU A 450 12.39 -11.14 11.27
C LEU A 450 13.40 -11.66 12.29
N ILE A 451 12.96 -11.77 13.54
CA ILE A 451 13.77 -12.26 14.66
C ILE A 451 13.02 -13.42 15.33
N ASP A 452 13.52 -14.64 15.15
CA ASP A 452 13.06 -15.85 15.84
C ASP A 452 14.26 -16.59 16.44
N ASN A 453 14.28 -16.68 17.78
CA ASN A 453 15.32 -17.40 18.51
C ASN A 453 15.12 -18.93 18.49
N ARG A 454 13.90 -19.40 18.28
CA ARG A 454 13.56 -20.83 18.24
C ARG A 454 13.77 -21.42 16.86
N TYR A 455 13.42 -20.66 15.81
CA TYR A 455 13.52 -21.09 14.42
C TYR A 455 14.26 -20.05 13.56
N PRO A 456 15.60 -19.93 13.72
CA PRO A 456 16.38 -18.86 13.10
C PRO A 456 16.48 -18.94 11.58
N GLY A 457 16.07 -20.06 10.96
CA GLY A 457 16.12 -20.26 9.50
C GLY A 457 15.35 -19.20 8.68
N LYS A 458 14.42 -18.48 9.31
CA LYS A 458 13.66 -17.37 8.71
C LYS A 458 14.17 -15.98 9.06
N ASN A 459 15.19 -15.87 9.92
CA ASN A 459 15.72 -14.58 10.33
C ASN A 459 16.37 -13.85 9.14
N GLY A 460 16.14 -12.55 9.07
CA GLY A 460 16.61 -11.73 7.98
C GLY A 460 15.77 -10.49 7.77
N VAL A 461 16.20 -9.64 6.85
CA VAL A 461 15.53 -8.42 6.46
C VAL A 461 14.72 -8.66 5.20
N TYR A 462 13.45 -8.27 5.21
CA TYR A 462 12.49 -8.48 4.12
C TYR A 462 11.89 -7.15 3.69
N LEU A 463 11.52 -7.02 2.42
CA LEU A 463 10.71 -5.90 1.93
C LEU A 463 9.23 -6.28 2.02
N VAL A 464 8.41 -5.39 2.56
CA VAL A 464 6.97 -5.57 2.62
C VAL A 464 6.34 -5.17 1.29
N GLU A 465 5.63 -6.11 0.66
CA GLU A 465 4.96 -5.88 -0.63
C GLU A 465 3.53 -5.40 -0.52
N GLU A 466 2.78 -6.04 0.36
CA GLU A 466 1.36 -5.80 0.56
C GLU A 466 1.06 -5.92 2.05
N VAL A 467 0.20 -5.03 2.52
CA VAL A 467 -0.30 -4.99 3.88
C VAL A 467 -1.82 -5.00 3.81
N THR A 468 -2.43 -6.02 4.41
CA THR A 468 -3.86 -6.08 4.67
C THR A 468 -4.07 -5.85 6.16
N THR A 469 -4.66 -4.70 6.52
CA THR A 469 -5.03 -4.39 7.89
C THR A 469 -6.48 -4.79 8.11
N THR A 470 -6.76 -5.55 9.16
CA THR A 470 -8.12 -5.86 9.61
C THR A 470 -8.33 -5.30 11.01
N PHE A 471 -9.49 -4.73 11.27
CA PHE A 471 -9.88 -4.22 12.59
C PHE A 471 -11.36 -4.48 12.82
N GLY A 472 -11.74 -5.00 13.98
CA GLY A 472 -13.15 -5.17 14.31
C GLY A 472 -13.39 -6.20 15.39
N THR A 473 -14.66 -6.57 15.53
CA THR A 473 -15.13 -7.48 16.59
C THR A 473 -14.68 -8.93 16.38
N LYS A 474 -14.48 -9.34 15.12
CA LYS A 474 -14.15 -10.71 14.74
C LYS A 474 -12.66 -11.04 14.88
N ASP A 475 -11.82 -10.29 14.17
CA ASP A 475 -10.38 -10.58 14.04
C ASP A 475 -9.51 -9.69 14.95
N GLY A 476 -10.13 -8.72 15.66
CA GLY A 476 -9.42 -7.67 16.37
C GLY A 476 -8.61 -6.80 15.41
N PHE A 477 -7.60 -6.09 15.92
CA PHE A 477 -6.67 -5.35 15.08
C PHE A 477 -5.48 -6.24 14.68
N ARG A 478 -5.30 -6.47 13.38
CA ARG A 478 -4.23 -7.29 12.79
C ARG A 478 -3.68 -6.65 11.52
N GLN A 479 -2.42 -6.95 11.23
CA GLN A 479 -1.80 -6.63 9.93
C GLN A 479 -1.22 -7.90 9.31
N LYS A 480 -1.78 -8.32 8.19
CA LYS A 480 -1.21 -9.38 7.36
C LYS A 480 -0.23 -8.75 6.37
N ILE A 481 1.03 -9.13 6.46
CA ILE A 481 2.10 -8.63 5.58
C ILE A 481 2.58 -9.73 4.63
N THR A 482 2.67 -9.41 3.34
CA THR A 482 3.23 -10.32 2.33
C THR A 482 4.72 -10.05 2.17
N LEU A 483 5.53 -11.10 2.34
CA LEU A 483 6.99 -11.04 2.32
C LEU A 483 7.52 -11.86 1.13
N PRO A 484 7.65 -11.24 -0.06
CA PRO A 484 8.02 -11.97 -1.28
C PRO A 484 9.52 -12.30 -1.37
N TYR A 485 10.38 -11.59 -0.62
CA TYR A 485 11.84 -11.73 -0.76
C TYR A 485 12.59 -11.30 0.50
N CYS A 486 13.54 -12.15 0.92
CA CYS A 486 14.53 -11.84 1.92
C CYS A 486 15.70 -11.06 1.29
N ILE A 487 15.86 -9.80 1.67
CA ILE A 487 16.92 -8.89 1.21
C ILE A 487 18.29 -9.35 1.70
N LYS A 488 18.37 -9.71 2.99
CA LYS A 488 19.62 -10.05 3.67
C LYS A 488 19.32 -11.02 4.81
N ARG A 489 20.11 -12.09 4.91
CA ARG A 489 20.13 -12.95 6.10
C ARG A 489 21.13 -12.42 7.12
N GLU A 490 20.81 -12.58 8.39
CA GLU A 490 21.83 -12.55 9.43
C GLU A 490 22.69 -13.80 9.29
N GLY A 491 24.01 -13.64 9.42
CA GLY A 491 24.98 -14.60 8.90
C GLY A 491 24.73 -16.03 9.37
N ASN A 492 24.48 -16.93 8.41
CA ASN A 492 24.87 -18.32 8.57
C ASN A 492 26.40 -18.34 8.54
N ASN A 493 27.03 -18.24 9.70
CA ASN A 493 28.38 -18.77 9.93
C ASN A 493 28.36 -20.31 10.00
N ASP A 494 27.50 -20.95 9.21
CA ASP A 494 27.55 -22.38 9.00
C ASP A 494 28.39 -22.63 7.76
N LYS A 495 29.67 -22.91 8.05
CA LYS A 495 30.63 -23.57 7.19
C LYS A 495 29.96 -24.50 6.19
N LYS A 496 30.22 -24.28 4.91
CA LYS A 496 30.67 -25.35 4.02
C LYS A 496 31.79 -24.83 3.14
#